data_AF-A0A8G0LID0-F1
#
_entry.id   AF-A0A8G0LID0-F1
#
_cell.length_a   1.000
_cell.length_b   1.000
_cell.length_c   1.000
_cell.angle_alpha   90.00
_cell.angle_beta   90.00
_cell.angle_gamma   90.00
#
_symmetry.space_group_name_H-M   'P 1'
#
loop_
_entity.id
_entity.type
_entity.pdbx_description
1 polymer ?
#
loop_
_entity_poly.entity_id
_entity_poly.type
_entity_poly.pdbx_seq_one_letter_code
_entity_poly.pdbx_strand_id
1 'polypeptide(L)'
;MSDKPEPSSAPLQPQQQKRRGILPPEIIDLIVAPVKVGSFTGAAGVLAGVAGAIARDTSPVASGAVTGFQWFALGGSFWFTRSMTVRAMGGDQQLRPVDKTIASTIGGSAAGAVAGLIRGPGKILPAMAMWGVLGAGGQIIANGMSNRKPKVKDENDSWLRSNWSPLRKLTDQEYIDMMDEKILRVDADIALIDDRIAELKSVEQKAKDENKT
;
A
#
# COMPACT_ATOMS: atom_id res chain seq x y z
N MET A 1 -44.55 -16.29 -54.90
CA MET A 1 -43.12 -16.01 -54.70
C MET A 1 -42.94 -14.51 -54.69
N SER A 2 -42.78 -13.92 -53.50
CA SER A 2 -42.07 -12.66 -53.23
C SER A 2 -42.27 -12.35 -51.74
N ASP A 3 -41.61 -13.14 -50.89
CA ASP A 3 -41.39 -12.79 -49.49
C ASP A 3 -40.44 -11.60 -49.46
N LYS A 4 -40.92 -10.49 -48.90
CA LYS A 4 -40.14 -9.28 -48.65
C LYS A 4 -39.54 -9.42 -47.25
N PRO A 5 -38.20 -9.49 -47.08
CA PRO A 5 -37.63 -9.60 -45.75
C PRO A 5 -37.71 -8.25 -45.03
N GLU A 6 -38.28 -8.27 -43.82
CA GLU A 6 -38.26 -7.16 -42.86
C GLU A 6 -36.80 -6.86 -42.43
N PRO A 7 -36.42 -5.58 -42.25
CA PRO A 7 -35.12 -5.24 -41.70
C PRO A 7 -35.10 -5.49 -40.19
N SER A 8 -34.35 -6.52 -39.80
CA SER A 8 -34.00 -6.84 -38.41
C SER A 8 -33.40 -5.62 -37.69
N SER A 9 -34.09 -5.17 -36.66
CA SER A 9 -33.66 -4.15 -35.71
C SER A 9 -32.52 -4.70 -34.84
N ALA A 10 -31.29 -4.47 -35.26
CA ALA A 10 -30.12 -4.65 -34.40
C ALA A 10 -30.07 -3.52 -33.35
N PRO A 11 -29.86 -3.81 -32.05
CA PRO A 11 -29.68 -2.77 -31.05
C PRO A 11 -28.33 -2.09 -31.30
N LEU A 12 -28.39 -0.79 -31.58
CA LEU A 12 -27.23 0.10 -31.64
C LEU A 12 -26.49 0.00 -30.30
N GLN A 13 -25.33 -0.65 -30.30
CA GLN A 13 -24.37 -0.53 -29.21
C GLN A 13 -24.03 0.96 -29.05
N PRO A 14 -24.07 1.53 -27.84
CA PRO A 14 -23.72 2.92 -27.64
C PRO A 14 -22.24 3.08 -27.96
N GLN A 15 -21.96 3.60 -29.16
CA GLN A 15 -20.65 4.04 -29.58
C GLN A 15 -20.21 5.09 -28.56
N GLN A 16 -19.30 4.71 -27.66
CA GLN A 16 -18.74 5.59 -26.66
C GLN A 16 -18.25 6.85 -27.37
N GLN A 17 -18.94 7.93 -27.05
CA GLN A 17 -18.77 9.28 -27.57
C GLN A 17 -17.31 9.68 -27.35
N LYS A 18 -16.51 9.50 -28.41
CA LYS A 18 -15.08 9.79 -28.46
C LYS A 18 -14.93 11.30 -28.30
N ARG A 19 -14.79 11.76 -27.04
CA ARG A 19 -14.59 13.17 -26.71
C ARG A 19 -13.35 13.65 -27.46
N ARG A 20 -13.56 14.51 -28.46
CA ARG A 20 -12.52 15.24 -29.18
C ARG A 20 -11.79 16.15 -28.19
N GLY A 21 -10.74 15.64 -27.58
CA GLY A 21 -9.73 16.42 -26.89
C GLY A 21 -8.68 16.94 -27.88
N ILE A 22 -7.94 17.97 -27.45
CA ILE A 22 -6.89 18.67 -28.24
C ILE A 22 -5.69 17.75 -28.55
N LEU A 23 -5.61 16.57 -27.92
CA LEU A 23 -4.55 15.59 -28.12
C LEU A 23 -5.14 14.20 -28.44
N PRO A 24 -4.40 13.35 -29.18
CA PRO A 24 -4.77 11.95 -29.40
C PRO A 24 -5.04 11.23 -28.07
N PRO A 25 -6.08 10.39 -27.97
CA PRO A 25 -6.42 9.67 -26.73
C PRO A 25 -5.25 8.83 -26.20
N GLU A 26 -4.41 8.34 -27.08
CA GLU A 26 -3.18 7.61 -26.73
C GLU A 26 -2.18 8.47 -25.95
N ILE A 27 -2.05 9.76 -26.25
CA ILE A 27 -1.14 10.67 -25.54
C ILE A 27 -1.73 11.01 -24.17
N ILE A 28 -3.05 11.16 -24.09
CA ILE A 28 -3.75 11.38 -22.83
C ILE A 28 -3.51 10.19 -21.89
N ASP A 29 -3.70 8.96 -22.36
CA ASP A 29 -3.45 7.76 -21.54
C ASP A 29 -1.97 7.62 -21.14
N LEU A 30 -1.04 8.07 -21.99
CA LEU A 30 0.39 8.07 -21.71
C LEU A 30 0.78 9.04 -20.60
N ILE A 31 0.06 10.16 -20.46
CA ILE A 31 0.35 11.20 -19.47
C ILE A 31 -0.45 10.96 -18.20
N VAL A 32 -1.69 10.51 -18.31
CA VAL A 32 -2.58 10.28 -17.17
C VAL A 32 -2.03 9.21 -16.25
N ALA A 33 -1.52 8.09 -16.77
CA ALA A 33 -0.99 7.02 -15.92
C ALA A 33 0.26 7.46 -15.11
N PRO A 34 1.29 8.07 -15.72
CA PRO A 34 2.43 8.61 -14.98
C PRO A 34 2.08 9.74 -14.02
N VAL A 35 1.16 10.64 -14.39
CA VAL A 35 0.71 11.70 -13.49
C VAL A 35 -0.03 11.11 -12.30
N LYS A 36 -0.95 10.17 -12.53
CA LYS A 36 -1.71 9.51 -11.47
C LYS A 36 -0.78 8.80 -10.49
N VAL A 37 0.14 7.97 -11.01
CA VAL A 37 1.09 7.27 -10.14
C VAL A 37 2.04 8.24 -9.46
N GLY A 38 2.55 9.23 -10.19
CA GLY A 38 3.38 10.30 -9.62
C GLY A 38 2.68 11.05 -8.49
N SER A 39 1.38 11.34 -8.61
CA SER A 39 0.60 11.99 -7.55
C SER A 39 0.48 11.11 -6.31
N PHE A 40 0.20 9.81 -6.46
CA PHE A 40 0.14 8.88 -5.33
C PHE A 40 1.51 8.72 -4.65
N THR A 41 2.57 8.52 -5.43
CA THR A 41 3.93 8.39 -4.87
C THR A 41 4.44 9.70 -4.29
N GLY A 42 4.09 10.83 -4.89
CA GLY A 42 4.39 12.17 -4.39
C GLY A 42 3.69 12.45 -3.07
N ALA A 43 2.41 12.12 -2.93
CA ALA A 43 1.69 12.24 -1.66
C ALA A 43 2.32 11.38 -0.56
N ALA A 44 2.69 10.14 -0.87
CA ALA A 44 3.44 9.29 0.05
C ALA A 44 4.80 9.90 0.41
N GLY A 45 5.49 10.51 -0.56
CA GLY A 45 6.72 11.25 -0.35
C GLY A 45 6.56 12.44 0.61
N VAL A 46 5.50 13.24 0.46
CA VAL A 46 5.19 14.34 1.38
C VAL A 46 5.02 13.82 2.80
N LEU A 47 4.23 12.75 2.99
CA LEU A 47 4.01 12.17 4.31
C LEU A 47 5.31 11.69 4.95
N ALA A 48 6.16 11.00 4.17
CA ALA A 48 7.46 10.54 4.63
C ALA A 48 8.40 11.71 4.97
N GLY A 49 8.39 12.79 4.18
CA GLY A 49 9.22 13.97 4.42
C GLY A 49 8.79 14.79 5.62
N VAL A 50 7.48 14.94 5.84
CA VAL A 50 6.91 15.59 7.02
C VAL A 50 7.29 14.79 8.27
N ALA A 51 7.06 13.48 8.27
CA ALA A 51 7.40 12.61 9.39
C ALA A 51 8.92 12.65 9.70
N GLY A 52 9.76 12.58 8.66
CA GLY A 52 11.21 12.64 8.81
C GLY A 52 11.73 14.00 9.32
N ALA A 53 11.04 15.09 8.98
CA ALA A 53 11.38 16.43 9.47
C ALA A 53 10.97 16.66 10.93
N ILE A 54 9.82 16.13 11.35
CA ILE A 54 9.40 16.13 12.76
C ILE A 54 10.44 15.39 13.61
N ALA A 55 10.95 14.25 13.12
CA ALA A 55 11.96 13.47 13.84
C ALA A 55 13.35 14.12 13.88
N ARG A 56 13.62 15.16 13.07
CA ARG A 56 14.92 15.83 12.96
C ARG A 56 14.84 17.34 13.24
N ASP A 57 13.78 17.80 13.89
CA ASP A 57 13.52 19.21 14.21
C ASP A 57 13.77 20.18 13.04
N THR A 58 13.41 19.76 11.83
CA THR A 58 13.59 20.52 10.58
C THR A 58 12.24 21.02 10.07
N SER A 59 12.20 22.03 9.20
CA SER A 59 10.95 22.54 8.59
C SER A 59 10.12 21.42 7.95
N PRO A 60 8.94 21.06 8.51
CA PRO A 60 8.14 19.94 8.02
C PRO A 60 7.52 20.23 6.66
N VAL A 61 7.16 21.50 6.40
CA VAL A 61 6.57 21.93 5.13
C VAL A 61 7.62 21.88 4.01
N ALA A 62 8.83 22.40 4.25
CA ALA A 62 9.89 22.38 3.24
C ALA A 62 10.36 20.96 2.93
N SER A 63 10.57 20.14 3.97
CA SER A 63 10.96 18.73 3.80
C SER A 63 9.88 17.93 3.08
N GLY A 64 8.61 18.09 3.46
CA GLY A 64 7.47 17.47 2.79
C GLY A 64 7.37 17.86 1.31
N ALA A 65 7.51 19.15 0.99
CA ALA A 65 7.47 19.62 -0.40
C ALA A 65 8.61 19.06 -1.25
N VAL A 66 9.86 19.09 -0.75
CA VAL A 66 11.04 18.60 -1.48
C VAL A 66 10.96 17.10 -1.72
N THR A 67 10.64 16.33 -0.67
CA THR A 67 10.51 14.88 -0.78
C THR A 67 9.30 14.49 -1.64
N GLY A 68 8.17 15.17 -1.51
CA GLY A 68 7.02 14.99 -2.38
C GLY A 68 7.35 15.19 -3.86
N PHE A 69 8.04 16.28 -4.19
CA PHE A 69 8.49 16.54 -5.55
C PHE A 69 9.47 15.48 -6.07
N GLN A 70 10.42 15.05 -5.24
CA GLN A 70 11.37 13.99 -5.60
C GLN A 70 10.67 12.66 -5.92
N TRP A 71 9.71 12.26 -5.09
CA TRP A 71 8.95 11.02 -5.27
C TRP A 71 7.91 11.10 -6.40
N PHE A 72 7.38 12.29 -6.67
CA PHE A 72 6.57 12.55 -7.86
C PHE A 72 7.40 12.40 -9.13
N ALA A 73 8.55 13.08 -9.20
CA ALA A 73 9.43 13.06 -10.37
C ALA A 73 9.94 11.64 -10.66
N LEU A 74 10.33 10.90 -9.61
CA LEU A 74 10.71 9.49 -9.70
C LEU A 74 9.58 8.60 -10.22
N GLY A 75 8.40 8.65 -9.58
CA GLY A 75 7.26 7.81 -9.96
C GLY A 75 6.74 8.12 -11.37
N GLY A 76 6.65 9.39 -11.71
CA GLY A 76 6.21 9.85 -13.02
C GLY A 76 7.18 9.47 -14.13
N SER A 77 8.48 9.75 -13.96
CA SER A 77 9.49 9.41 -14.98
C SER A 77 9.62 7.89 -15.21
N PHE A 78 9.52 7.08 -14.15
CA PHE A 78 9.48 5.62 -14.26
C PHE A 78 8.31 5.16 -15.12
N TRP A 79 7.08 5.56 -14.75
CA TRP A 79 5.87 5.11 -15.44
C TRP A 79 5.79 5.64 -16.86
N PHE A 80 6.18 6.89 -17.09
CA PHE A 80 6.19 7.48 -18.42
C PHE A 80 7.13 6.73 -19.36
N THR A 81 8.37 6.52 -18.92
CA THR A 81 9.38 5.82 -19.73
C THR A 81 8.98 4.37 -19.96
N ARG A 82 8.49 3.67 -18.92
CA ARG A 82 8.02 2.29 -19.06
C ARG A 82 6.87 2.20 -20.09
N SER A 83 5.88 3.09 -20.00
CA SER A 83 4.76 3.13 -20.95
C SER A 83 5.22 3.44 -22.38
N MET A 84 6.20 4.33 -22.55
CA MET A 84 6.77 4.65 -23.86
C MET A 84 7.52 3.45 -24.45
N THR A 85 8.33 2.76 -23.65
CA THR A 85 9.05 1.54 -24.08
C THR A 85 8.10 0.41 -24.45
N VAL A 86 7.06 0.17 -23.63
CA VAL A 86 6.03 -0.84 -23.92
C VAL A 86 5.33 -0.56 -25.26
N ARG A 87 5.06 0.72 -25.56
CA ARG A 87 4.48 1.12 -26.86
C ARG A 87 5.45 0.90 -28.01
N ALA A 88 6.71 1.28 -27.84
CA ALA A 88 7.75 1.05 -28.85
C ALA A 88 7.95 -0.45 -29.16
N MET A 89 7.71 -1.32 -28.17
CA MET A 89 7.80 -2.78 -28.30
C MET A 89 6.53 -3.47 -28.84
N GLY A 90 5.52 -2.71 -29.28
CA GLY A 90 4.31 -3.28 -29.91
C GLY A 90 3.08 -3.44 -29.01
N GLY A 91 3.11 -2.87 -27.80
CA GLY A 91 1.94 -2.80 -26.90
C GLY A 91 1.82 -3.99 -25.94
N ASP A 92 1.11 -3.78 -24.81
CA ASP A 92 1.14 -4.68 -23.63
C ASP A 92 0.59 -6.09 -23.88
N GLN A 93 -0.21 -6.28 -24.94
CA GLN A 93 -0.85 -7.54 -25.28
C GLN A 93 0.09 -8.53 -25.98
N GLN A 94 1.19 -8.05 -26.57
CA GLN A 94 2.18 -8.87 -27.28
C GLN A 94 3.46 -9.11 -26.46
N LEU A 95 3.59 -8.48 -25.28
CA LEU A 95 4.84 -8.49 -24.52
C LEU A 95 5.06 -9.79 -23.75
N ARG A 96 6.21 -10.42 -23.98
CA ARG A 96 6.68 -11.54 -23.16
C ARG A 96 7.12 -11.01 -21.79
N PRO A 97 7.18 -11.86 -20.76
CA PRO A 97 7.66 -11.48 -19.43
C PRO A 97 9.05 -10.82 -19.44
N VAL A 98 9.92 -11.23 -20.37
CA VAL A 98 11.26 -10.65 -20.57
C VAL A 98 11.17 -9.21 -21.10
N ASP A 99 10.28 -8.94 -22.04
CA ASP A 99 10.10 -7.61 -22.64
C ASP A 99 9.55 -6.63 -21.58
N LYS A 100 8.68 -7.11 -20.67
CA LYS A 100 8.23 -6.35 -19.50
C LYS A 100 9.38 -6.02 -18.55
N THR A 101 10.29 -6.97 -18.30
CA THR A 101 11.48 -6.74 -17.47
C THR A 101 12.37 -5.69 -18.09
N ILE A 102 12.62 -5.76 -19.42
CA ILE A 102 13.42 -4.75 -20.13
C ILE A 102 12.75 -3.37 -20.03
N ALA A 103 11.44 -3.27 -20.23
CA ALA A 103 10.72 -2.01 -20.10
C ALA A 103 10.82 -1.42 -18.67
N SER A 104 10.74 -2.25 -17.65
CA SER A 104 10.89 -1.83 -16.25
C SER A 104 12.34 -1.48 -15.88
N THR A 105 13.34 -2.14 -16.48
CA THR A 105 14.75 -1.76 -16.35
C THR A 105 15.00 -0.39 -16.96
N ILE A 106 14.53 -0.14 -18.19
CA ILE A 106 14.67 1.14 -18.88
C ILE A 106 13.94 2.25 -18.11
N GLY A 107 12.71 1.96 -17.66
CA GLY A 107 11.96 2.88 -16.79
C GLY A 107 12.68 3.19 -15.48
N GLY A 108 13.28 2.16 -14.85
CA GLY A 108 14.09 2.30 -13.66
C GLY A 108 15.33 3.16 -13.90
N SER A 109 16.07 2.92 -14.97
CA SER A 109 17.25 3.72 -15.32
C SER A 109 16.90 5.18 -15.63
N ALA A 110 15.81 5.44 -16.36
CA ALA A 110 15.36 6.82 -16.61
C ALA A 110 14.96 7.54 -15.32
N ALA A 111 14.23 6.85 -14.42
CA ALA A 111 13.92 7.40 -13.11
C ALA A 111 15.19 7.64 -12.27
N GLY A 112 16.16 6.74 -12.34
CA GLY A 112 17.47 6.90 -11.72
C GLY A 112 18.25 8.10 -12.25
N ALA A 113 18.16 8.39 -13.55
CA ALA A 113 18.75 9.59 -14.14
C ALA A 113 18.11 10.86 -13.57
N VAL A 114 16.78 10.90 -13.47
CA VAL A 114 16.04 12.01 -12.85
C VAL A 114 16.42 12.17 -11.37
N ALA A 115 16.49 11.06 -10.62
CA ALA A 115 16.91 11.08 -9.21
C ALA A 115 18.34 11.60 -9.03
N GLY A 116 19.23 11.19 -9.93
CA GLY A 116 20.62 11.63 -9.96
C GLY A 116 20.73 13.10 -10.29
N LEU A 117 19.97 13.60 -11.27
CA LEU A 117 19.94 15.03 -11.62
C LEU A 117 19.50 15.90 -10.43
N ILE A 118 18.48 15.48 -9.68
CA ILE A 118 18.01 16.20 -8.48
C ILE A 118 19.09 16.24 -7.38
N ARG A 119 19.97 15.23 -7.32
CA ARG A 119 21.04 15.10 -6.31
C ARG A 119 22.41 15.60 -6.80
N GLY A 120 22.56 15.89 -8.09
CA GLY A 120 23.79 16.40 -8.71
C GLY A 120 24.39 15.47 -9.79
N PRO A 121 25.13 16.02 -10.77
CA PRO A 121 25.53 15.32 -11.99
C PRO A 121 26.42 14.09 -11.75
N GLY A 122 27.27 14.12 -10.72
CA GLY A 122 28.11 12.97 -10.34
C GLY A 122 27.35 11.77 -9.77
N LYS A 123 26.04 11.90 -9.53
CA LYS A 123 25.18 10.84 -8.98
C LYS A 123 24.25 10.20 -10.02
N ILE A 124 24.30 10.64 -11.28
CA ILE A 124 23.42 10.16 -12.36
C ILE A 124 23.68 8.68 -12.67
N LEU A 125 24.89 8.34 -13.12
CA LEU A 125 25.24 6.96 -13.49
C LEU A 125 24.97 5.93 -12.38
N PRO A 126 25.43 6.14 -11.12
CA PRO A 126 25.15 5.17 -10.06
C PRO A 126 23.65 5.07 -9.75
N ALA A 127 22.89 6.17 -9.83
CA ALA A 127 21.45 6.14 -9.63
C ALA A 127 20.72 5.39 -10.76
N MET A 128 21.13 5.56 -12.02
CA MET A 128 20.58 4.81 -13.16
C MET A 128 20.77 3.31 -13.01
N ALA A 129 21.96 2.88 -12.58
CA ALA A 129 22.25 1.47 -12.36
C ALA A 129 21.42 0.89 -11.20
N MET A 130 21.40 1.57 -10.05
CA MET A 130 20.63 1.13 -8.88
C MET A 130 19.14 1.03 -9.18
N TRP A 131 18.53 2.08 -9.74
CA TRP A 131 17.10 2.07 -10.05
C TRP A 131 16.75 1.15 -11.22
N GLY A 132 17.66 0.95 -12.18
CA GLY A 132 17.50 -0.05 -13.24
C GLY A 132 17.42 -1.48 -12.69
N VAL A 133 18.32 -1.84 -11.76
CA VAL A 133 18.30 -3.14 -11.07
C VAL A 133 17.03 -3.29 -10.24
N LEU A 134 16.60 -2.25 -9.51
CA LEU A 134 15.34 -2.28 -8.77
C LEU A 134 14.12 -2.47 -9.71
N GLY A 135 14.11 -1.82 -10.86
CA GLY A 135 13.06 -1.99 -11.87
C GLY A 135 13.02 -3.42 -12.44
N ALA A 136 14.18 -3.99 -12.75
CA ALA A 136 14.30 -5.38 -13.21
C ALA A 136 13.82 -6.36 -12.14
N GLY A 137 14.32 -6.23 -10.91
CA GLY A 137 13.96 -7.07 -9.77
C GLY A 137 12.47 -7.00 -9.44
N GLY A 138 11.90 -5.80 -9.41
CA GLY A 138 10.46 -5.60 -9.19
C GLY A 138 9.61 -6.29 -10.24
N GLN A 139 10.01 -6.23 -11.51
CA GLN A 139 9.28 -6.91 -12.58
C GLN A 139 9.45 -8.43 -12.55
N ILE A 140 10.62 -8.95 -12.16
CA ILE A 140 10.83 -10.39 -11.95
C ILE A 140 9.88 -10.92 -10.87
N ILE A 141 9.75 -10.22 -9.74
CA ILE A 141 8.83 -10.58 -8.67
C ILE A 141 7.38 -10.52 -9.16
N ALA A 142 7.01 -9.45 -9.87
CA ALA A 142 5.66 -9.29 -10.43
C ALA A 142 5.31 -10.41 -11.42
N ASN A 143 6.26 -10.81 -12.27
CA ASN A 143 6.10 -11.92 -13.21
C ASN A 143 5.96 -13.26 -12.45
N GLY A 144 6.76 -13.49 -11.41
CA GLY A 144 6.66 -14.68 -10.55
C GLY A 144 5.34 -14.78 -9.80
N MET A 145 4.80 -13.65 -9.33
CA MET A 145 3.50 -13.59 -8.67
C MET A 145 2.34 -13.77 -9.64
N SER A 146 2.43 -13.20 -10.85
CA SER A 146 1.40 -13.37 -11.90
C SER A 146 1.34 -14.81 -12.43
N ASN A 147 2.46 -15.54 -12.38
CA ASN A 147 2.51 -16.97 -12.72
C ASN A 147 1.99 -17.89 -11.60
N ARG A 148 1.78 -17.37 -10.38
CA ARG A 148 1.06 -18.13 -9.35
C ARG A 148 -0.42 -18.05 -9.69
N LYS A 149 -1.02 -19.21 -10.03
CA LYS A 149 -2.48 -19.34 -10.17
C LYS A 149 -3.15 -18.65 -8.98
N PRO A 150 -4.21 -17.84 -9.17
CA PRO A 150 -4.93 -17.25 -8.05
C PRO A 150 -5.43 -18.42 -7.21
N LYS A 151 -4.78 -18.64 -6.07
CA LYS A 151 -5.32 -19.55 -5.05
C LYS A 151 -6.67 -18.93 -4.72
N VAL A 152 -7.73 -19.74 -4.83
CA VAL A 152 -9.07 -19.36 -4.38
C VAL A 152 -8.87 -18.68 -3.03
N LYS A 153 -9.34 -17.44 -2.93
CA LYS A 153 -9.18 -16.61 -1.75
C LYS A 153 -9.94 -17.35 -0.65
N ASP A 154 -9.23 -18.20 0.10
CA ASP A 154 -9.79 -18.79 1.30
C ASP A 154 -10.25 -17.60 2.15
N GLU A 155 -11.49 -17.63 2.58
CA GLU A 155 -12.16 -16.57 3.37
C GLU A 155 -11.45 -16.29 4.72
N ASN A 156 -10.36 -17.02 4.99
CA ASN A 156 -9.42 -16.85 6.07
C ASN A 156 -8.13 -16.18 5.55
N ASP A 157 -8.19 -14.87 5.32
CA ASP A 157 -7.04 -14.03 4.95
C ASP A 157 -5.90 -14.18 5.98
N SER A 158 -4.81 -14.84 5.55
CA SER A 158 -3.59 -15.14 6.31
C SER A 158 -2.94 -13.92 6.98
N TRP A 159 -3.20 -12.71 6.46
CA TRP A 159 -2.72 -11.46 7.05
C TRP A 159 -3.41 -11.12 8.39
N LEU A 160 -4.73 -11.35 8.51
CA LEU A 160 -5.48 -11.07 9.74
C LEU A 160 -5.23 -12.11 10.85
N ARG A 161 -4.65 -13.27 10.48
CA ARG A 161 -4.19 -14.31 11.41
C ARG A 161 -2.70 -14.22 11.72
N SER A 162 -1.96 -13.33 11.06
CA SER A 162 -0.54 -13.16 11.33
C SER A 162 -0.32 -12.53 12.70
N ASN A 163 0.67 -12.99 13.46
CA ASN A 163 1.09 -12.44 14.76
C ASN A 163 1.50 -10.96 14.73
N TRP A 164 1.52 -10.36 13.54
CA TRP A 164 1.84 -8.95 13.29
C TRP A 164 0.60 -8.08 13.06
N SER A 165 -0.61 -8.65 13.06
CA SER A 165 -1.86 -7.87 12.99
C SER A 165 -2.38 -7.57 14.40
N PRO A 166 -2.54 -6.28 14.78
CA PRO A 166 -3.17 -5.89 16.03
C PRO A 166 -4.67 -6.25 16.10
N LEU A 167 -5.29 -6.63 14.98
CA LEU A 167 -6.67 -7.09 14.91
C LEU A 167 -6.69 -8.56 14.48
N ARG A 168 -6.58 -9.46 15.46
CA ARG A 168 -6.67 -10.92 15.28
C ARG A 168 -8.14 -11.35 15.32
N LYS A 169 -8.61 -12.06 14.30
CA LYS A 169 -9.94 -12.70 14.32
C LYS A 169 -9.86 -13.95 15.21
N LEU A 170 -10.47 -13.89 16.40
CA LEU A 170 -10.65 -15.06 17.26
C LEU A 170 -11.75 -15.96 16.73
N THR A 171 -11.60 -17.27 16.93
CA THR A 171 -12.72 -18.22 16.79
C THR A 171 -13.57 -18.18 18.06
N ASP A 172 -14.83 -18.60 17.98
CA ASP A 172 -15.75 -18.59 19.12
C ASP A 172 -15.19 -19.37 20.31
N GLN A 173 -14.49 -20.49 20.07
CA GLN A 173 -13.84 -21.27 21.11
C GLN A 173 -12.68 -20.51 21.77
N GLU A 174 -11.80 -19.87 20.98
CA GLU A 174 -10.70 -19.07 21.53
C GLU A 174 -11.21 -17.86 22.33
N TYR A 175 -12.37 -17.31 21.96
CA TYR A 175 -13.01 -16.24 22.70
C TYR A 175 -13.53 -16.74 24.07
N ILE A 176 -14.20 -17.89 24.10
CA ILE A 176 -14.68 -18.51 25.34
C ILE A 176 -13.51 -18.79 26.29
N ASP A 177 -12.46 -19.45 25.79
CA ASP A 177 -11.28 -19.78 26.61
C ASP A 177 -10.60 -18.52 27.18
N MET A 178 -10.51 -17.43 26.39
CA MET A 178 -9.97 -16.15 26.86
C MET A 178 -10.85 -15.48 27.92
N MET A 179 -12.18 -15.57 27.76
CA MET A 179 -13.12 -15.02 28.75
C MET A 179 -13.04 -15.79 30.06
N ASP A 180 -12.96 -17.11 30.02
CA ASP A 180 -12.83 -17.96 31.21
C ASP A 180 -11.54 -17.67 31.98
N GLU A 181 -10.41 -17.50 31.28
CA GLU A 181 -9.14 -17.09 31.91
C GLU A 181 -9.26 -15.71 32.60
N LYS A 182 -9.95 -14.75 31.96
CA LYS A 182 -10.18 -13.42 32.54
C LYS A 182 -11.08 -13.47 33.75
N ILE A 183 -12.13 -14.30 33.74
CA ILE A 183 -13.03 -14.50 34.87
C ILE A 183 -12.25 -15.09 36.05
N LEU A 184 -11.48 -16.15 35.83
CA LEU A 184 -10.64 -16.77 36.87
C LEU A 184 -9.67 -15.78 37.51
N ARG A 185 -9.07 -14.90 36.71
CA ARG A 185 -8.17 -13.84 37.22
C ARG A 185 -8.92 -12.82 38.08
N VAL A 186 -10.11 -12.40 37.64
CA VAL A 186 -10.94 -11.46 38.41
C VAL A 186 -11.39 -12.10 39.73
N ASP A 187 -11.80 -13.37 39.73
CA ASP A 187 -12.18 -14.08 40.96
C ASP A 187 -11.02 -14.21 41.94
N ALA A 188 -9.80 -14.45 41.44
CA ALA A 188 -8.60 -14.46 42.27
C ALA A 188 -8.29 -13.07 42.85
N ASP A 189 -8.43 -12.00 42.06
CA ASP A 189 -8.24 -10.63 42.53
C ASP A 189 -9.31 -10.24 43.58
N ILE A 190 -10.55 -10.70 43.44
CA ILE A 190 -11.63 -10.51 44.42
C ILE A 190 -11.28 -11.19 45.74
N ALA A 191 -10.83 -12.45 45.72
CA ALA A 191 -10.44 -13.17 46.94
C ALA A 191 -9.31 -12.44 47.70
N LEU A 192 -8.33 -11.90 46.96
CA LEU A 192 -7.22 -11.16 47.54
C LEU A 192 -7.68 -9.81 48.13
N ILE A 193 -8.70 -9.17 47.53
CA ILE A 193 -9.31 -7.97 48.08
C ILE A 193 -10.12 -8.28 49.33
N ASP A 194 -10.88 -9.38 49.36
CA ASP A 194 -11.66 -9.79 50.54
C ASP A 194 -10.77 -10.08 51.74
N ASP A 195 -9.62 -10.75 51.53
CA ASP A 195 -8.61 -10.96 52.56
C ASP A 195 -8.07 -9.63 53.11
N ARG A 196 -7.78 -8.65 52.23
CA ARG A 196 -7.34 -7.30 52.65
C ARG A 196 -8.43 -6.54 53.40
N ILE A 197 -9.70 -6.67 52.99
CA ILE A 197 -10.83 -6.04 53.69
C ILE A 197 -10.99 -6.63 55.09
N ALA A 198 -10.86 -7.96 55.23
CA ALA A 198 -10.92 -8.64 56.52
C ALA A 198 -9.78 -8.20 57.44
N GLU A 199 -8.56 -8.10 56.92
CA GLU A 199 -7.40 -7.58 57.65
C GLU A 199 -7.64 -6.13 58.12
N LEU A 200 -8.05 -5.24 57.23
CA LEU A 200 -8.34 -3.84 57.55
C LEU A 200 -9.44 -3.71 58.62
N LYS A 201 -10.52 -4.50 58.54
CA LYS A 201 -11.58 -4.53 59.55
C LYS A 201 -11.05 -5.01 60.91
N SER A 202 -10.16 -6.00 60.94
CA SER A 202 -9.56 -6.49 62.17
C SER A 202 -8.64 -5.46 62.83
N VAL A 203 -7.90 -4.69 62.03
CA VAL A 203 -7.07 -3.58 62.50
C VAL A 203 -7.94 -2.44 63.04
N GLU A 204 -9.02 -2.09 62.34
CA GLU A 204 -9.97 -1.06 62.78
C GLU A 204 -10.66 -1.45 64.10
N GLN A 205 -11.04 -2.71 64.27
CA GLN A 205 -11.61 -3.23 65.53
C GLN A 205 -10.62 -3.13 66.68
N LYS A 206 -9.37 -3.57 66.49
CA LYS A 206 -8.31 -3.45 67.52
C LYS A 206 -8.06 -1.99 67.91
N ALA A 207 -8.01 -1.07 66.95
CA ALA A 207 -7.83 0.35 67.21
C ALA A 207 -9.01 0.99 67.97
N LYS A 208 -10.24 0.52 67.72
CA LYS A 208 -11.44 0.96 68.47
C LYS A 208 -11.47 0.43 69.89
N ASP A 209 -10.97 -0.79 70.12
CA ASP A 209 -10.91 -1.39 71.45
C ASP A 209 -9.83 -0.75 72.33
N GLU A 210 -8.66 -0.40 71.77
CA GLU A 210 -7.60 0.33 72.49
C GLU A 210 -8.01 1.74 72.92
N ASN A 211 -8.84 2.43 72.12
CA ASN A 211 -9.30 3.80 72.42
C ASN A 211 -10.48 3.87 73.43
N LYS A 212 -10.95 2.71 73.91
CA LYS A 212 -12.05 2.58 74.90
C LYS A 212 -11.57 2.25 76.31
N THR A 213 -10.29 1.95 76.49
CA THR A 213 -9.58 1.79 77.76
C THR A 213 -8.85 3.06 78.16
#